data_AF-A0A9X8T1Y9-F1
#
_entry.id   AF-A0A9X8T1Y9-F1
#
_cell.length_a   1.000
_cell.length_b   1.000
_cell.length_c   1.000
_cell.angle_alpha   90.00
_cell.angle_beta   90.00
_cell.angle_gamma   90.00
#
_symmetry.space_group_name_H-M   'P 1'
#
loop_
_entity.id
_entity.type
_entity.pdbx_description
1 polymer ?
#
loop_
_entity_poly.entity_id
_entity_poly.type
_entity_poly.pdbx_seq_one_letter_code
_entity_poly.pdbx_strand_id
1 'polypeptide(L)' 'MAKFKATSNVVFIVDGKEQSYDKDTEYDMDVKTADELNAKGQVTHPELSPFFERINEEKAAKADK' A
#
# COMPACT_ATOMS: atom_id res chain seq x y z
N MET A 1 13.11 5.86 -0.52
CA MET A 1 11.70 5.69 -0.93
C MET A 1 11.60 4.49 -1.86
N ALA A 2 10.53 3.72 -1.73
CA ALA A 2 10.23 2.53 -2.53
C ALA A 2 8.84 2.67 -3.15
N LYS A 3 8.61 2.01 -4.27
CA LYS A 3 7.30 2.03 -4.92
C LYS A 3 6.40 0.96 -4.34
N PHE A 4 5.16 1.33 -4.04
CA PHE A 4 4.12 0.44 -3.55
C PHE A 4 2.89 0.59 -4.42
N LYS A 5 2.22 -0.52 -4.70
CA LYS A 5 0.93 -0.56 -5.39
C LYS A 5 -0.18 -0.72 -4.38
N ALA A 6 -1.18 0.15 -4.42
CA ALA A 6 -2.36 -0.05 -3.59
C ALA A 6 -3.20 -1.23 -4.15
N THR A 7 -3.60 -2.15 -3.27
CA THR A 7 -4.39 -3.34 -3.65
C THR A 7 -5.89 -3.07 -3.65
N SER A 8 -6.31 -2.02 -2.95
CA SER A 8 -7.69 -1.63 -2.69
C SER A 8 -7.82 -0.11 -2.59
N ASN A 9 -9.00 0.42 -2.88
CA ASN A 9 -9.32 1.82 -2.65
C ASN A 9 -9.44 2.03 -1.13
N VAL A 10 -8.57 2.86 -0.56
CA VAL A 10 -8.50 3.06 0.89
C VAL A 10 -8.18 4.51 1.22
N VAL A 11 -8.80 5.02 2.27
CA VAL A 11 -8.51 6.35 2.82
C VAL A 11 -7.95 6.17 4.23
N PHE A 12 -6.74 6.65 4.45
CA PHE A 12 -6.09 6.67 5.76
C PHE A 12 -6.14 8.07 6.35
N ILE A 13 -6.33 8.18 7.65
CA ILE A 13 -6.16 9.43 8.38
C ILE A 13 -4.80 9.38 9.07
N VAL A 14 -3.85 10.16 8.57
CA VAL A 14 -2.48 10.25 9.08
C VAL A 14 -2.26 11.66 9.59
N ASP A 15 -1.95 11.83 10.89
CA ASP A 15 -1.75 13.13 11.52
C ASP A 15 -2.91 14.13 11.29
N GLY A 16 -4.15 13.62 11.27
CA GLY A 16 -5.35 14.42 11.02
C GLY A 16 -5.55 14.85 9.56
N LYS A 17 -4.73 14.34 8.63
CA LYS A 17 -4.88 14.54 7.20
C LYS A 17 -5.36 13.26 6.54
N GLU A 18 -6.38 13.41 5.69
CA GLU A 18 -6.86 12.32 4.85
C GLU A 18 -5.88 12.08 3.71
N GLN A 19 -5.50 10.82 3.55
CA GLN A 19 -4.67 10.33 2.46
C GLN A 19 -5.44 9.20 1.77
N SER A 20 -5.95 9.50 0.58
CA SER A 20 -6.64 8.54 -0.27
C SER A 20 -5.65 7.83 -1.19
N TYR A 21 -5.80 6.52 -1.31
CA TYR A 21 -5.04 5.67 -2.19
C TYR A 21 -5.98 4.86 -3.05
N ASP A 22 -5.79 4.97 -4.36
CA ASP A 22 -6.59 4.31 -5.37
C ASP A 22 -5.98 2.96 -5.70
N LYS A 23 -6.84 1.95 -5.77
CA LYS A 23 -6.47 0.60 -6.18
C LYS A 23 -5.73 0.64 -7.52
N ASP A 24 -4.72 -0.22 -7.62
CA ASP A 24 -3.84 -0.37 -8.76
C ASP A 24 -2.94 0.85 -9.07
N THR A 25 -2.97 1.89 -8.24
CA THR A 25 -2.09 3.05 -8.37
C THR A 25 -0.76 2.83 -7.64
N GLU A 26 0.32 3.30 -8.27
CA GLU A 26 1.67 3.24 -7.73
C GLU A 26 2.00 4.50 -6.92
N TYR A 27 2.54 4.32 -5.73
CA TYR A 27 2.91 5.39 -4.81
C TYR A 27 4.37 5.23 -4.42
N ASP A 28 5.15 6.31 -4.53
CA ASP A 28 6.52 6.36 -4.02
C ASP A 28 6.47 6.79 -2.55
N MET A 29 6.80 5.88 -1.65
CA MET A 29 6.77 6.13 -0.21
C MET A 29 7.81 5.29 0.54
N ASP A 30 8.14 5.67 1.76
CA ASP A 30 9.08 4.88 2.56
C ASP A 30 8.45 3.59 3.04
N VAL A 31 9.27 2.54 3.09
CA VAL A 31 8.86 1.20 3.53
C VAL A 31 8.19 1.26 4.90
N LYS A 32 8.74 2.08 5.80
CA LYS A 32 8.18 2.29 7.14
C LYS A 32 6.76 2.84 7.08
N THR A 33 6.50 3.84 6.23
CA THR A 33 5.17 4.43 6.08
C THR A 33 4.18 3.42 5.52
N ALA A 34 4.55 2.66 4.50
CA ALA A 34 3.70 1.60 3.95
C ALA A 34 3.38 0.51 4.99
N ASP A 35 4.36 0.10 5.81
CA ASP A 35 4.16 -0.85 6.91
C ASP A 35 3.19 -0.29 7.97
N GLU A 36 3.36 0.97 8.37
CA GLU A 36 2.48 1.63 9.33
C GLU A 36 1.04 1.76 8.81
N LEU A 37 0.86 2.07 7.53
CA LEU A 37 -0.47 2.14 6.92
C LEU A 37 -1.10 0.75 6.79
N ASN A 38 -0.34 -0.26 6.35
CA ASN A 38 -0.81 -1.63 6.30
C ASN A 38 -1.23 -2.14 7.69
N ALA A 39 -0.42 -1.88 8.71
CA ALA A 39 -0.73 -2.27 10.08
C ALA A 39 -1.98 -1.56 10.61
N LYS A 40 -2.11 -0.24 10.38
CA LYS A 40 -3.31 0.52 10.76
C LYS A 40 -4.56 0.02 10.05
N GLY A 41 -4.46 -0.19 8.74
CA GLY A 41 -5.58 -0.67 7.92
C GLY A 41 -5.98 -2.09 8.29
N GLN A 42 -5.04 -2.95 8.65
CA GLN A 42 -5.34 -4.33 9.06
C GLN A 42 -6.17 -4.38 10.34
N VAL A 43 -6.03 -3.39 11.24
CA VAL A 43 -6.85 -3.32 12.46
C VAL A 43 -8.31 -2.98 12.14
N THR A 44 -8.56 -2.09 11.17
CA THR A 44 -9.91 -1.62 10.85
C THR A 44 -10.60 -2.45 9.77
N HIS A 45 -9.84 -2.90 8.76
CA HIS A 45 -10.32 -3.70 7.63
C HIS A 45 -9.32 -4.83 7.33
N PRO A 46 -9.21 -5.85 8.22
CA PRO A 46 -8.28 -6.97 8.02
C PRO A 46 -8.52 -7.73 6.72
N GLU A 47 -9.76 -7.74 6.22
CA GLU A 47 -10.17 -8.36 4.97
C GLU A 47 -9.57 -7.72 3.71
N LEU A 48 -9.09 -6.47 3.81
CA LEU A 48 -8.48 -5.71 2.73
C LEU A 48 -6.94 -5.64 2.83
N SER A 49 -6.36 -6.24 3.88
CA SER A 49 -4.91 -6.30 4.07
C SER A 49 -4.27 -7.39 3.18
N PRO A 50 -3.09 -7.16 2.59
CA PRO A 50 -2.31 -5.91 2.63
C PRO A 50 -2.91 -4.83 1.72
N PHE A 51 -2.85 -3.58 2.16
CA PHE A 51 -3.33 -2.41 1.39
C PHE A 51 -2.29 -1.93 0.39
N PHE A 52 -1.01 -2.06 0.73
CA PHE A 52 0.12 -1.70 -0.11
C PHE A 52 1.04 -2.89 -0.33
N GLU A 53 1.26 -3.25 -1.58
CA GLU A 53 2.25 -4.25 -1.98
C GLU A 53 3.48 -3.59 -2.58
N ARG A 54 4.67 -3.99 -2.14
CA ARG A 54 5.92 -3.42 -2.65
C ARG A 54 6.12 -3.82 -4.10
N ILE A 55 6.26 -2.83 -4.97
CA ILE A 55 6.67 -3.02 -6.35
C ILE A 55 8.19 -3.07 -6.34
N ASN A 56 8.74 -4.27 -6.17
CA ASN A 56 10.16 -4.46 -6.45
C ASN A 56 10.35 -4.24 -7.96
N GLU A 57 11.16 -3.26 -8.36
CA GLU A 57 11.66 -3.16 -9.75
C GLU A 57 12.46 -4.43 -10.16
N GLU A 58 12.81 -5.29 -9.20
CA GLU A 58 13.40 -6.61 -9.45
C GLU A 58 12.38 -7.73 -9.75
N LYS A 59 11.06 -7.45 -9.66
CA LYS A 59 9.96 -8.41 -9.94
C LYS A 59 9.11 -8.04 -11.15
N ALA A 60 9.73 -7.48 -12.20
CA ALA A 60 9.19 -7.63 -13.56
C ALA A 60 9.35 -9.06 -14.13
N ALA A 61 9.79 -10.03 -13.31
CA ALA A 61 9.80 -11.45 -13.64
C ALA A 61 8.98 -12.23 -12.61
N LYS A 62 8.00 -13.01 -13.07
CA LYS A 62 7.05 -13.87 -12.33
C LYS A 62 5.70 -13.23 -11.98
N ALA A 63 5.01 -12.75 -13.01
CA ALA A 63 3.56 -12.86 -13.07
C ALA A 63 3.13 -13.31 -14.47
N ASP A 64 3.74 -14.41 -14.97
CA ASP A 64 3.24 -15.20 -16.10
C ASP A 64 4.05 -16.50 -16.16
N LYS A 65 3.50 -17.59 -15.61
CA LYS A 65 3.73 -18.96 -16.09
C LYS A 65 2.61 -19.89 -15.65
#